data_AF-A0A5E4P395-F1
#
_entry.id   AF-A0A5E4P395-F1
#
_cell.length_a   1.000
_cell.length_b   1.000
_cell.length_c   1.000
_cell.angle_alpha   90.00
_cell.angle_beta   90.00
_cell.angle_gamma   90.00
#
_symmetry.space_group_name_H-M   'P 1'
#
loop_
_entity.id
_entity.type
_entity.pdbx_description
1 polymer ?
#
loop_
_entity_poly.entity_id
_entity_poly.type
_entity_poly.pdbx_seq_one_letter_code
_entity_poly.pdbx_strand_id
1 'polypeptide(L)'
;MDERAVDASSKLYESDFYSWTQEQARLLRSGQLDALDVANILEEIETLGRSERASLKSAYRLICSHLLKMMVQPEKRTRSWHDTIDRERGEVGDILSENPGLRPMRDDIFAKAYALARKDAARETRIPLARFPDTPPFTREACEDPAFLPPAVPARGVGKSRARKTGD
;
A
#
# COMPACT_ATOMS: atom_id res chain seq x y z
N MET A 1 14.78 35.66 -15.54
CA MET A 1 13.75 34.66 -15.90
C MET A 1 12.66 35.37 -16.66
N ASP A 2 12.28 34.85 -17.83
CA ASP A 2 11.19 35.41 -18.63
C ASP A 2 9.85 34.86 -18.11
N GLU A 3 9.07 35.69 -17.41
CA GLU A 3 7.78 35.30 -16.82
C GLU A 3 6.78 34.77 -17.87
N ARG A 4 6.88 35.19 -19.13
CA ARG A 4 5.98 34.71 -20.19
C ARG A 4 6.28 33.27 -20.61
N ALA A 5 7.56 32.88 -20.59
CA ALA A 5 7.97 31.52 -20.90
C ALA A 5 7.52 30.54 -19.81
N VAL A 6 7.56 30.98 -18.55
CA VAL A 6 7.08 30.19 -17.39
C VAL A 6 5.57 29.98 -17.46
N ASP A 7 4.79 31.03 -17.73
CA ASP A 7 3.31 30.93 -17.86
C ASP A 7 2.87 30.03 -19.03
N ALA A 8 3.59 30.07 -20.17
CA ALA A 8 3.31 29.17 -21.29
C ALA A 8 3.63 27.70 -20.96
N SER A 9 4.71 27.46 -20.20
CA SER A 9 5.08 26.12 -19.76
C SER A 9 4.07 25.53 -18.78
N SER A 10 3.60 26.32 -17.80
CA SER A 10 2.60 25.83 -16.84
C SER A 10 1.25 25.54 -17.50
N LYS A 11 0.86 26.29 -18.54
CA LYS A 11 -0.33 25.95 -19.34
C LYS A 11 -0.15 24.64 -20.11
N LEU A 12 1.06 24.35 -20.61
CA LEU A 12 1.35 23.08 -21.27
C LEU A 12 1.30 21.91 -20.29
N TYR A 13 1.79 22.09 -19.05
CA TYR A 13 1.68 21.11 -17.98
C TYR A 13 0.22 20.67 -17.75
N GLU A 14 -0.70 21.64 -17.62
CA GLU A 14 -2.11 21.36 -17.37
C GLU A 14 -2.86 20.75 -18.57
N SER A 15 -2.47 21.11 -19.80
CA SER A 15 -3.21 20.75 -21.02
C SER A 15 -2.65 19.55 -21.79
N ASP A 16 -1.34 19.32 -21.73
CA ASP A 16 -0.64 18.20 -22.36
C ASP A 16 0.62 17.83 -21.54
N PHE A 17 0.38 17.12 -20.44
CA PHE A 17 1.43 16.67 -19.53
C PHE A 17 2.54 15.88 -20.24
N TYR A 18 2.18 15.01 -21.20
CA TYR A 18 3.18 14.21 -21.90
C TYR A 18 4.14 15.09 -22.69
N SER A 19 3.63 16.00 -23.53
CA SER A 19 4.48 16.92 -24.28
C SER A 19 5.29 17.83 -23.36
N TRP A 20 4.70 18.28 -22.24
CA TRP A 20 5.43 19.02 -21.21
C TRP A 20 6.63 18.22 -20.66
N THR A 21 6.46 16.94 -20.29
CA THR A 21 7.58 16.12 -19.77
C THR A 21 8.72 15.99 -20.78
N GLN A 22 8.40 15.82 -22.07
CA GLN A 22 9.41 15.72 -23.12
C GLN A 22 10.16 17.04 -23.31
N GLU A 23 9.46 18.17 -23.23
CA GLU A 23 10.06 19.49 -23.35
C GLU A 23 10.97 19.82 -22.16
N GLN A 24 10.53 19.56 -20.92
CA GLN A 24 11.40 19.74 -19.74
C GLN A 24 12.66 18.86 -19.82
N ALA A 25 12.54 17.61 -20.28
CA ALA A 25 13.68 16.73 -20.51
C ALA A 25 14.63 17.28 -21.60
N ARG A 26 14.09 17.87 -22.67
CA ARG A 26 14.87 18.51 -23.73
C ARG A 26 15.63 19.74 -23.21
N LEU A 27 14.98 20.58 -22.40
CA LEU A 27 15.60 21.76 -21.79
C LEU A 27 16.73 21.38 -20.81
N LEU A 28 16.50 20.36 -19.97
CA LEU A 28 17.53 19.81 -19.08
C LEU A 28 18.74 19.29 -19.86
N ARG A 29 18.53 18.48 -20.91
CA ARG A 29 19.63 17.94 -21.74
C ARG A 29 20.40 19.03 -22.49
N SER A 30 19.74 20.12 -22.87
CA SER A 30 20.38 21.24 -23.58
C SER A 30 21.00 22.30 -22.66
N GLY A 31 20.91 22.11 -21.33
CA GLY A 31 21.46 23.04 -20.34
C GLY A 31 20.70 24.37 -20.24
N GLN A 32 19.50 24.46 -20.81
CA GLN A 32 18.66 25.67 -20.81
C GLN A 32 17.89 25.80 -19.50
N LEU A 33 18.62 25.89 -18.38
CA LEU A 33 18.04 25.84 -17.03
C LEU A 33 17.10 27.02 -16.73
N ASP A 34 17.33 28.18 -17.34
CA ASP A 34 16.50 29.38 -17.16
C ASP A 34 15.07 29.26 -17.72
N ALA A 35 14.84 28.27 -18.58
CA ALA A 35 13.54 27.99 -19.20
C ALA A 35 12.78 26.84 -18.52
N LEU A 36 13.36 26.22 -17.49
CA LEU A 36 12.73 25.10 -16.79
C LEU A 36 11.54 25.56 -15.96
N ASP A 37 10.52 24.73 -15.97
CA ASP A 37 9.37 24.85 -15.09
C ASP A 37 9.66 24.22 -13.73
N VAL A 38 10.56 24.85 -12.98
CA VAL A 38 11.15 24.29 -11.75
C VAL A 38 10.09 23.95 -10.71
N ALA A 39 9.02 24.73 -10.61
CA ALA A 39 7.94 24.50 -9.64
C ALA A 39 7.20 23.19 -9.93
N ASN A 40 6.73 23.02 -11.16
CA ASN A 40 6.02 21.80 -11.58
C ASN A 40 6.97 20.58 -11.59
N ILE A 41 8.23 20.74 -12.01
CA ILE A 41 9.23 19.65 -11.93
C ILE A 41 9.44 19.19 -10.48
N LEU A 42 9.57 20.11 -9.53
CA LEU A 42 9.73 19.77 -8.12
C LEU A 42 8.51 19.02 -7.60
N GLU A 43 7.31 19.49 -7.90
CA GLU A 43 6.06 18.82 -7.54
C GLU A 43 5.99 17.39 -8.08
N GLU A 44 6.36 17.18 -9.34
CA GLU A 44 6.39 15.85 -9.96
C GLU A 44 7.41 14.93 -9.29
N ILE A 45 8.63 15.42 -9.00
CA ILE A 45 9.65 14.61 -8.30
C ILE A 45 9.18 14.20 -6.91
N GLU A 46 8.59 15.13 -6.15
CA GLU A 46 8.04 14.79 -4.84
C GLU A 46 6.86 13.82 -4.93
N THR A 47 6.02 13.99 -5.96
CA THR A 47 4.85 13.13 -6.18
C THR A 47 5.26 11.72 -6.57
N LEU A 48 6.27 11.55 -7.43
CA LEU A 48 6.83 10.25 -7.79
C LEU A 48 7.33 9.47 -6.55
N GLY A 49 8.08 10.13 -5.66
CA GLY A 49 8.52 9.48 -4.41
C GLY A 49 7.35 9.07 -3.50
N ARG A 50 6.28 9.87 -3.46
CA ARG A 50 5.06 9.56 -2.69
C ARG A 50 4.25 8.43 -3.33
N SER A 51 4.17 8.37 -4.67
CA SER A 51 3.40 7.35 -5.39
C SER A 51 4.00 5.96 -5.20
N GLU A 52 5.32 5.80 -5.37
CA GLU A 52 5.99 4.50 -5.18
C GLU A 52 5.78 3.95 -3.77
N ARG A 53 5.92 4.83 -2.76
CA ARG A 53 5.63 4.49 -1.37
C ARG A 53 4.16 4.11 -1.16
N ALA A 54 3.23 4.79 -1.83
CA ALA A 54 1.81 4.51 -1.73
C ALA A 54 1.43 3.20 -2.42
N SER A 55 2.06 2.86 -3.55
CA SER A 55 1.92 1.59 -4.25
C SER A 55 2.36 0.42 -3.37
N LEU A 56 3.55 0.51 -2.76
CA LEU A 56 4.03 -0.52 -1.82
C LEU A 56 3.06 -0.72 -0.64
N LYS A 57 2.55 0.38 -0.06
CA LYS A 57 1.54 0.32 1.01
C LYS A 57 0.24 -0.36 0.55
N SER A 58 -0.18 -0.11 -0.69
CA SER A 58 -1.42 -0.65 -1.25
C SER A 58 -1.29 -2.15 -1.51
N ALA A 59 -0.14 -2.59 -2.03
CA ALA A 59 0.17 -3.99 -2.22
C ALA A 59 0.16 -4.75 -0.88
N TYR A 60 0.89 -4.28 0.12
CA TYR A 60 0.84 -4.86 1.47
C TYR A 60 -0.58 -4.88 2.05
N ARG A 61 -1.37 -3.83 1.84
CA ARG A 61 -2.74 -3.72 2.36
C ARG A 61 -3.64 -4.81 1.76
N LEU A 62 -3.53 -5.05 0.46
CA LEU A 62 -4.31 -6.09 -0.22
C LEU A 62 -3.89 -7.49 0.25
N ILE A 63 -2.59 -7.77 0.31
CA ILE A 63 -2.09 -9.05 0.84
C ILE A 63 -2.62 -9.27 2.26
N CYS A 64 -2.41 -8.31 3.16
CA CYS A 64 -2.85 -8.40 4.54
C CYS A 64 -4.36 -8.62 4.66
N SER A 65 -5.17 -7.92 3.85
CA SER A 65 -6.63 -8.04 3.89
C SER A 65 -7.06 -9.47 3.53
N HIS A 66 -6.50 -10.04 2.47
CA HIS A 66 -6.81 -11.40 2.06
C HIS A 66 -6.28 -12.45 3.06
N LEU A 67 -5.06 -12.30 3.57
CA LEU A 67 -4.53 -13.20 4.61
C LEU A 67 -5.43 -13.18 5.85
N LEU A 68 -5.87 -12.01 6.32
CA LEU A 68 -6.81 -11.88 7.44
C LEU A 68 -8.15 -12.54 7.15
N LYS A 69 -8.70 -12.37 5.94
CA LYS A 69 -9.94 -13.05 5.51
C LYS A 69 -9.79 -14.57 5.54
N MET A 70 -8.66 -15.10 5.06
CA MET A 70 -8.35 -16.53 5.10
C MET A 70 -8.18 -17.10 6.52
N MET A 71 -7.77 -16.26 7.48
CA MET A 71 -7.68 -16.64 8.89
C MET A 71 -9.06 -16.82 9.53
N VAL A 72 -9.99 -15.90 9.26
CA VAL A 72 -11.30 -15.87 9.93
C VAL A 72 -12.39 -16.64 9.18
N GLN A 73 -12.20 -16.88 7.87
CA GLN A 73 -13.08 -17.66 7.01
C GLN A 73 -12.26 -18.72 6.24
N PRO A 74 -11.65 -19.71 6.92
CA PRO A 74 -10.84 -20.74 6.27
C PRO A 74 -11.61 -21.54 5.21
N GLU A 75 -12.92 -21.67 5.34
CA GLU A 75 -13.83 -22.31 4.38
C GLU A 75 -14.01 -21.50 3.08
N LYS A 76 -13.64 -20.22 3.07
CA LYS A 76 -13.75 -19.31 1.91
C LYS A 76 -12.39 -18.99 1.28
N ARG A 77 -11.37 -19.81 1.51
CA ARG A 77 -10.08 -19.71 0.80
C ARG A 77 -10.28 -20.02 -0.68
N THR A 78 -10.68 -19.02 -1.43
CA THR A 78 -10.94 -19.13 -2.87
C THR A 78 -9.65 -18.94 -3.67
N ARG A 79 -9.62 -19.51 -4.88
CA ARG A 79 -8.54 -19.30 -5.85
C ARG A 79 -8.29 -17.82 -6.14
N SER A 80 -9.35 -17.03 -6.32
CA SER A 80 -9.22 -15.58 -6.57
C SER A 80 -8.49 -14.83 -5.45
N TRP A 81 -8.64 -15.24 -4.18
CA TRP A 81 -7.89 -14.63 -3.09
C TRP A 81 -6.41 -15.02 -3.12
N HIS A 82 -6.09 -16.26 -3.47
CA HIS A 82 -4.71 -16.70 -3.71
C HIS A 82 -4.08 -15.92 -4.86
N ASP A 83 -4.75 -15.87 -6.02
CA ASP A 83 -4.26 -15.16 -7.21
C ASP A 83 -3.99 -13.67 -6.91
N THR A 84 -4.83 -13.04 -6.08
CA THR A 84 -4.62 -11.66 -5.65
C THR A 84 -3.39 -11.52 -4.74
N ILE A 85 -3.22 -12.41 -3.76
CA ILE A 85 -2.05 -12.41 -2.88
C ILE A 85 -0.77 -12.59 -3.69
N ASP A 86 -0.74 -13.56 -4.59
CA ASP A 86 0.46 -13.88 -5.37
C ASP A 86 0.85 -12.75 -6.31
N ARG A 87 -0.14 -12.12 -6.97
CA ARG A 87 0.09 -10.92 -7.79
C ARG A 87 0.68 -9.78 -6.97
N GLU A 88 0.09 -9.48 -5.80
CA GLU A 88 0.57 -8.37 -4.95
C GLU A 88 1.93 -8.66 -4.31
N ARG A 89 2.27 -9.93 -4.05
CA ARG A 89 3.63 -10.31 -3.63
C ARG A 89 4.64 -10.06 -4.75
N GLY A 90 4.29 -10.37 -5.99
CA GLY A 90 5.08 -9.99 -7.17
C GLY A 90 5.31 -8.49 -7.23
N GLU A 91 4.23 -7.71 -7.13
CA GLU A 91 4.26 -6.24 -7.10
C GLU A 91 5.18 -5.68 -6.00
N VAL A 92 5.11 -6.23 -4.78
CA VAL A 92 6.03 -5.85 -3.69
C VAL A 92 7.49 -6.13 -4.08
N GLY A 93 7.76 -7.27 -4.71
CA GLY A 93 9.08 -7.65 -5.20
C GLY A 93 9.61 -6.66 -6.24
N ASP A 94 8.78 -6.35 -7.24
CA ASP A 94 9.11 -5.47 -8.35
C ASP A 94 9.39 -4.05 -7.84
N ILE A 95 8.47 -3.47 -7.05
CA ILE A 95 8.64 -2.13 -6.46
C ILE A 95 9.94 -2.03 -5.65
N LEU A 96 10.26 -3.02 -4.83
CA LEU A 96 11.47 -3.00 -3.99
C LEU A 96 12.77 -3.29 -4.75
N SER A 97 12.66 -3.86 -5.95
CA SER A 97 13.79 -4.04 -6.87
C SER A 97 14.11 -2.75 -7.61
N GLU A 98 13.08 -2.04 -8.08
CA GLU A 98 13.19 -0.78 -8.81
C GLU A 98 13.47 0.41 -7.87
N ASN A 99 12.96 0.35 -6.64
CA ASN A 99 13.05 1.41 -5.64
C ASN A 99 13.76 0.94 -4.34
N PRO A 100 15.07 0.63 -4.37
CA PRO A 100 15.79 0.12 -3.21
C PRO A 100 15.77 1.07 -2.00
N GLY A 101 15.60 2.39 -2.22
CA GLY A 101 15.44 3.39 -1.17
C GLY A 101 14.19 3.21 -0.29
N LEU A 102 13.19 2.45 -0.73
CA LEU A 102 12.02 2.11 0.08
C LEU A 102 12.31 1.01 1.11
N ARG A 103 13.39 0.24 0.96
CA ARG A 103 13.70 -0.92 1.82
C ARG A 103 13.77 -0.59 3.30
N PRO A 104 14.43 0.51 3.75
CA PRO A 104 14.47 0.88 5.16
C PRO A 104 13.11 1.27 5.75
N MET A 105 12.13 1.62 4.90
CA MET A 105 10.80 2.07 5.34
C MET A 105 9.75 0.95 5.34
N ARG A 106 10.12 -0.27 4.95
CA ARG A 106 9.17 -1.37 4.70
C ARG A 106 8.35 -1.73 5.92
N ASP A 107 8.96 -1.80 7.10
CA ASP A 107 8.28 -2.20 8.33
C ASP A 107 7.21 -1.16 8.72
N ASP A 108 7.55 0.13 8.62
CA ASP A 108 6.61 1.23 8.86
C ASP A 108 5.44 1.23 7.87
N ILE A 109 5.73 0.98 6.59
CA ILE A 109 4.73 0.92 5.53
C ILE A 109 3.81 -0.28 5.75
N PHE A 110 4.37 -1.45 6.06
CA PHE A 110 3.65 -2.67 6.39
C PHE A 110 2.72 -2.47 7.60
N ALA A 111 3.20 -1.86 8.68
CA ALA A 111 2.38 -1.59 9.86
C ALA A 111 1.16 -0.70 9.54
N LYS A 112 1.38 0.35 8.73
CA LYS A 112 0.29 1.24 8.26
C LYS A 112 -0.68 0.51 7.33
N ALA A 113 -0.15 -0.33 6.44
CA ALA A 113 -0.94 -1.15 5.53
C ALA A 113 -1.83 -2.14 6.29
N TYR A 114 -1.29 -2.82 7.31
CA TYR A 114 -2.03 -3.73 8.17
C TYR A 114 -3.20 -3.05 8.88
N ALA A 115 -2.99 -1.87 9.46
CA ALA A 115 -4.04 -1.14 10.16
C ALA A 115 -5.25 -0.82 9.27
N LEU A 116 -5.00 -0.56 7.97
CA LEU A 116 -6.05 -0.35 6.98
C LEU A 116 -6.66 -1.68 6.53
N ALA A 117 -5.84 -2.68 6.23
CA ALA A 117 -6.25 -4.01 5.79
C ALA A 117 -7.19 -4.69 6.81
N ARG A 118 -6.92 -4.49 8.11
CA ARG A 118 -7.78 -4.98 9.19
C ARG A 118 -9.20 -4.42 9.10
N LYS A 119 -9.34 -3.13 8.77
CA LYS A 119 -10.65 -2.48 8.58
C LYS A 119 -11.32 -2.97 7.30
N ASP A 120 -10.58 -3.16 6.22
CA ASP A 120 -11.12 -3.69 4.97
C ASP A 120 -11.62 -5.12 5.13
N ALA A 121 -10.84 -5.99 5.76
CA ALA A 121 -11.21 -7.37 6.02
C ALA A 121 -12.50 -7.45 6.86
N ALA A 122 -12.61 -6.63 7.91
CA ALA A 122 -13.83 -6.56 8.72
C ALA A 122 -15.05 -6.09 7.91
N ARG A 123 -14.89 -5.03 7.10
CA ARG A 123 -15.94 -4.49 6.25
C ARG A 123 -16.42 -5.49 5.19
N GLU A 124 -15.50 -6.11 4.46
CA GLU A 124 -15.80 -7.02 3.35
C GLU A 124 -16.40 -8.35 3.82
N THR A 125 -15.92 -8.87 4.94
CA THR A 125 -16.45 -10.12 5.50
C THR A 125 -17.72 -9.92 6.32
N ARG A 126 -18.04 -8.67 6.68
CA ARG A 126 -19.07 -8.29 7.66
C ARG A 126 -18.86 -8.94 9.03
N ILE A 127 -17.62 -9.27 9.37
CA ILE A 127 -17.23 -9.80 10.69
C ILE A 127 -16.79 -8.62 11.56
N PRO A 128 -17.18 -8.56 12.86
CA PRO A 128 -16.76 -7.49 13.75
C PRO A 128 -15.23 -7.32 13.80
N LEU A 129 -14.76 -6.07 13.79
CA LEU A 129 -13.34 -5.74 13.82
C LEU A 129 -12.58 -6.42 14.98
N ALA A 130 -13.25 -6.59 16.12
CA ALA A 130 -12.72 -7.29 17.31
C ALA A 130 -12.34 -8.76 17.09
N ARG A 131 -12.80 -9.40 15.99
CA ARG A 131 -12.36 -10.77 15.63
C ARG A 131 -11.01 -10.77 14.92
N PHE A 132 -10.53 -9.62 14.46
CA PHE A 132 -9.22 -9.44 13.85
C PHE A 132 -8.23 -8.89 14.88
N PRO A 133 -7.00 -9.44 14.98
CA PRO A 133 -5.99 -8.96 15.92
C PRO A 133 -5.66 -7.47 15.77
N ASP A 134 -5.42 -6.76 16.87
CA ASP A 134 -5.02 -5.34 16.82
C ASP A 134 -3.59 -5.15 16.28
N THR A 135 -2.73 -6.16 16.45
CA THR A 135 -1.37 -6.23 15.89
C THR A 135 -1.29 -7.31 14.82
N PRO A 136 -0.39 -7.18 13.81
CA PRO A 136 -0.22 -8.20 12.78
C PRO A 136 0.04 -9.60 13.40
N PRO A 137 -0.74 -10.63 13.03
CA PRO A 137 -0.50 -12.00 13.50
C PRO A 137 0.56 -12.74 12.67
N PHE A 138 1.16 -12.07 11.70
CA PHE A 138 2.23 -12.54 10.83
C PHE A 138 3.22 -11.39 10.60
N THR A 139 4.48 -11.73 10.31
CA THR A 139 5.51 -10.73 10.05
C THR A 139 5.43 -10.20 8.63
N ARG A 140 6.16 -9.10 8.35
CA ARG A 140 6.33 -8.58 6.99
C ARG A 140 6.94 -9.62 6.07
N GLU A 141 7.93 -10.38 6.54
CA GLU A 141 8.59 -11.45 5.78
C GLU A 141 7.59 -12.56 5.41
N ALA A 142 6.76 -12.97 6.36
CA ALA A 142 5.70 -13.96 6.08
C ALA A 142 4.65 -13.41 5.09
N CYS A 143 4.34 -12.11 5.14
CA CYS A 143 3.46 -11.47 4.16
C CYS A 143 4.02 -11.58 2.73
N GLU A 144 5.34 -11.48 2.58
CA GLU A 144 6.04 -11.53 1.30
C GLU A 144 6.37 -12.94 0.82
N ASP A 145 6.45 -13.91 1.74
CA ASP A 145 6.74 -15.30 1.42
C ASP A 145 5.63 -15.93 0.54
N PRO A 146 5.94 -16.34 -0.70
CA PRO A 146 4.97 -16.95 -1.61
C PRO A 146 4.29 -18.21 -1.04
N ALA A 147 4.97 -18.96 -0.18
CA ALA A 147 4.45 -20.20 0.41
C ALA A 147 3.61 -19.96 1.67
N PHE A 148 3.63 -18.75 2.23
CA PHE A 148 2.99 -18.49 3.50
C PHE A 148 1.47 -18.36 3.38
N LEU A 149 0.76 -19.07 4.25
CA LEU A 149 -0.66 -18.88 4.53
C LEU A 149 -0.86 -18.92 6.04
N PRO A 150 -1.66 -18.00 6.60
CA PRO A 150 -1.82 -17.96 8.04
C PRO A 150 -2.71 -19.13 8.53
N PRO A 151 -2.47 -19.61 9.76
CA PRO A 151 -3.35 -20.60 10.37
C PRO A 151 -4.76 -20.03 10.56
N ALA A 152 -5.77 -20.89 10.51
CA ALA A 152 -7.14 -20.48 10.83
C ALA A 152 -7.21 -20.03 12.30
N VAL A 153 -7.91 -18.93 12.57
CA VAL A 153 -8.20 -18.54 13.95
C VAL A 153 -9.33 -19.42 14.44
N PRO A 154 -9.14 -20.24 15.50
CA PRO A 154 -10.22 -21.01 16.06
C PRO A 154 -11.34 -20.06 16.48
N ALA A 155 -12.59 -20.42 16.16
CA ALA A 155 -13.75 -19.68 16.64
C ALA A 155 -13.67 -19.63 18.18
N ARG A 156 -13.37 -18.46 18.76
CA ARG A 156 -13.43 -18.33 20.22
C ARG A 156 -14.87 -18.65 20.61
N GLY A 157 -15.05 -19.76 21.32
CA GLY A 157 -16.32 -20.09 21.96
C GLY A 157 -16.72 -18.92 22.83
N VAL A 158 -17.98 -18.49 22.70
CA VAL A 158 -18.60 -17.49 23.56
C VAL A 158 -18.34 -17.91 25.00
N GLY A 159 -17.45 -17.19 25.69
CA GLY A 159 -17.17 -17.44 27.10
C GLY A 159 -18.46 -17.25 27.88
N LYS A 160 -19.07 -18.35 28.34
CA LYS A 160 -20.17 -18.29 29.30
C LYS A 160 -19.65 -17.55 30.54
N SER A 161 -20.13 -16.32 30.75
CA SER A 161 -19.96 -15.62 32.02
C SER A 161 -20.48 -16.50 33.15
N ARG A 162 -19.57 -17.08 33.93
CA ARG A 162 -19.92 -17.74 35.19
C ARG A 162 -20.24 -16.63 36.20
N ALA A 163 -21.52 -16.52 36.54
CA ALA A 163 -21.98 -15.71 37.66
C ALA A 163 -21.30 -16.21 38.95
N ARG A 164 -20.67 -15.28 39.68
CA ARG A 164 -20.22 -15.52 41.05
C ARG A 164 -21.45 -15.53 41.95
N LYS A 165 -21.80 -16.70 42.51
CA LYS A 165 -22.60 -16.78 43.73
C LYS A 165 -21.69 -16.36 44.89
N THR A 166 -22.00 -15.25 45.54
CA THR A 166 -21.51 -14.90 46.87
C THR A 166 -22.16 -15.86 47.87
N GLY A 167 -21.31 -16.51 48.69
CA GLY A 167 -21.72 -17.37 49.78
C GLY A 167 -22.13 -16.56 51.01
N ASP A 168 -23.00 -17.19 51.78
CA ASP A 168 -23.46 -16.86 53.14
C ASP A 168 -22.35 -17.15 54.17
#